data_AF-A0A7C9DUF6-F1
#
_entry.id   AF-A0A7C9DUF6-F1
#
_cell.length_a   1.000
_cell.length_b   1.000
_cell.length_c   1.000
_cell.angle_alpha   90.00
_cell.angle_beta   90.00
_cell.angle_gamma   90.00
#
_symmetry.space_group_name_H-M   'P 1'
#
loop_
_entity.id
_entity.type
_entity.pdbx_description
1 polymer ?
#
loop_
_entity_poly.entity_id
_entity_poly.type
_entity_poly.pdbx_seq_one_letter_code
_entity_poly.pdbx_strand_id
1 'polypeptide(L)'
;SCIYKIPQKLRDLNPKAYTPSRVAIGPYHANAEHLQSMEPYKLRYLKSLMWRRSREGQSNLRRLIKAIEGAESEARECYSGIEELDSLNFKRMLLLDGAFIVEFLYRLYEPC
;
A
#
# COMPACT_ATOMS: atom_id res chain seq x y z
N SER A 1 5.44 3.34 16.72
CA SER A 1 4.01 3.70 16.55
C SER A 1 3.23 2.42 16.29
N CYS A 2 1.97 2.28 16.70
CA CYS A 2 1.19 1.04 16.51
C CYS A 2 -0.15 1.33 15.81
N ILE A 3 -0.41 0.60 14.73
CA ILE A 3 -1.60 0.64 13.91
C ILE A 3 -2.42 -0.60 14.28
N TYR A 4 -3.67 -0.39 14.71
CA TYR A 4 -4.53 -1.46 15.20
C TYR A 4 -5.59 -1.85 14.17
N LYS A 5 -5.85 -3.16 14.06
CA LYS A 5 -7.04 -3.66 13.35
C LYS A 5 -8.26 -3.26 14.15
N ILE A 6 -9.22 -2.60 13.49
CA ILE A 6 -10.47 -2.19 14.15
C ILE A 6 -11.19 -3.44 14.68
N PRO A 7 -11.51 -3.52 15.98
CA PRO A 7 -12.28 -4.63 16.55
C PRO A 7 -13.61 -4.82 15.84
N GLN A 8 -14.02 -6.08 15.64
CA GLN A 8 -15.23 -6.43 14.90
C GLN A 8 -16.48 -5.73 15.49
N LYS A 9 -16.60 -5.69 16.82
CA LYS A 9 -17.71 -5.00 17.51
C LYS A 9 -17.87 -3.53 17.10
N LEU A 10 -16.77 -2.80 16.90
CA LEU A 10 -16.82 -1.40 16.44
C LEU A 10 -17.17 -1.32 14.96
N ARG A 11 -16.63 -2.25 14.15
CA ARG A 11 -16.95 -2.35 12.73
C ARG A 11 -18.44 -2.60 12.50
N ASP A 12 -19.07 -3.45 13.30
CA ASP A 12 -20.48 -3.81 13.19
C ASP A 12 -21.41 -2.61 13.48
N LEU A 13 -21.00 -1.67 14.33
CA LEU A 13 -21.76 -0.45 14.62
C LEU A 13 -21.85 0.49 13.40
N ASN A 14 -20.78 0.57 12.60
CA ASN A 14 -20.77 1.37 11.38
C ASN A 14 -19.80 0.81 10.32
N PRO A 15 -20.22 -0.21 9.55
CA PRO A 15 -19.34 -0.88 8.60
C PRO A 15 -18.76 0.06 7.53
N LYS A 16 -19.51 1.09 7.14
CA LYS A 16 -19.11 2.07 6.12
C LYS A 16 -18.00 3.01 6.59
N ALA A 17 -17.87 3.25 7.90
CA ALA A 17 -16.82 4.09 8.46
C ALA A 17 -15.45 3.39 8.47
N TYR A 18 -15.43 2.05 8.51
CA TYR A 18 -14.22 1.26 8.71
C TYR A 18 -13.85 0.36 7.53
N THR A 19 -14.67 0.37 6.47
CA THR A 19 -14.41 -0.38 5.24
C THR A 19 -14.04 0.60 4.14
N PRO A 20 -12.83 0.52 3.57
CA PRO A 20 -12.47 1.36 2.43
C PRO A 20 -13.46 1.16 1.27
N SER A 21 -13.80 2.26 0.61
CA SER A 21 -14.77 2.27 -0.49
C SER A 21 -14.14 2.05 -1.87
N ARG A 22 -12.85 2.35 -2.03
CA ARG A 22 -12.17 2.31 -3.34
C ARG A 22 -10.84 1.57 -3.29
N VAL A 23 -9.92 1.98 -2.43
CA VAL A 23 -8.55 1.45 -2.42
C VAL A 23 -8.25 0.84 -1.06
N ALA A 24 -7.80 -0.42 -1.04
CA ALA A 24 -7.20 -1.02 0.14
C ALA A 24 -5.81 -0.43 0.34
N ILE A 25 -5.48 0.03 1.55
CA ILE A 25 -4.12 0.43 1.91
C ILE A 25 -3.75 -0.34 3.18
N GLY A 26 -2.57 -0.95 3.16
CA GLY A 26 -2.09 -1.76 4.26
C GLY A 26 -2.70 -3.17 4.30
N PRO A 27 -2.31 -3.94 5.32
CA PRO A 27 -2.57 -5.38 5.40
C PRO A 27 -4.03 -5.72 5.72
N TYR A 28 -4.76 -4.87 6.44
CA TYR A 28 -6.08 -5.22 7.01
C TYR A 28 -7.20 -5.34 5.98
N HIS A 29 -6.98 -4.82 4.77
CA HIS A 29 -7.97 -4.84 3.69
C HIS A 29 -7.41 -5.46 2.40
N ALA A 30 -6.21 -6.07 2.45
CA ALA A 30 -5.54 -6.63 1.28
C ALA A 30 -6.35 -7.74 0.59
N ASN A 31 -7.14 -8.49 1.36
CA ASN A 31 -7.95 -9.62 0.86
C ASN A 31 -9.40 -9.25 0.52
N ALA A 32 -9.77 -7.97 0.59
CA ALA A 32 -11.14 -7.54 0.32
C ALA A 32 -11.44 -7.59 -1.19
N GLU A 33 -12.28 -8.54 -1.62
CA GLU A 33 -12.61 -8.78 -3.03
C GLU A 33 -13.09 -7.51 -3.76
N HIS A 34 -13.91 -6.69 -3.10
CA HIS A 34 -14.44 -5.46 -3.68
C HIS A 34 -13.37 -4.39 -3.97
N LEU A 35 -12.16 -4.53 -3.40
CA LEU A 35 -11.04 -3.60 -3.58
C LEU A 35 -9.98 -4.11 -4.56
N GLN A 36 -10.03 -5.39 -4.97
CA GLN A 36 -9.02 -5.99 -5.85
C GLN A 36 -8.94 -5.32 -7.22
N SER A 37 -10.05 -4.75 -7.69
CA SER A 37 -10.10 -3.98 -8.95
C SER A 37 -9.13 -2.79 -8.97
N MET A 38 -8.67 -2.31 -7.82
CA MET A 38 -7.71 -1.21 -7.70
C MET A 38 -6.24 -1.64 -7.72
N GLU A 39 -5.91 -2.92 -7.55
CA GLU A 39 -4.53 -3.41 -7.57
C GLU A 39 -3.82 -3.13 -8.91
N PRO A 40 -4.45 -3.31 -10.09
CA PRO A 40 -3.85 -2.90 -11.37
C PRO A 40 -3.56 -1.39 -11.46
N TYR A 41 -4.38 -0.56 -10.81
CA TYR A 41 -4.17 0.89 -10.78
C TYR A 41 -2.97 1.26 -9.90
N LYS A 42 -2.77 0.60 -8.76
CA LYS A 42 -1.54 0.78 -7.96
C LYS A 42 -0.28 0.45 -8.77
N LEU A 43 -0.31 -0.63 -9.56
CA LEU A 43 0.78 -0.98 -10.46
C LEU A 43 1.03 0.10 -11.54
N ARG A 44 -0.04 0.69 -12.09
CA ARG A 44 0.09 1.82 -13.03
C ARG A 44 0.73 3.04 -12.36
N TYR A 45 0.44 3.29 -11.09
CA TYR A 45 1.03 4.39 -10.32
C TYR A 45 2.51 4.13 -10.04
N LEU A 46 2.89 2.90 -9.68
CA LEU A 46 4.30 2.49 -9.59
C LEU A 46 5.06 2.75 -10.90
N LYS A 47 4.50 2.32 -12.04
CA LYS A 47 5.10 2.59 -13.36
C LYS A 47 5.25 4.08 -13.65
N SER A 48 4.24 4.87 -13.26
CA SER A 48 4.27 6.32 -13.47
C SER A 48 5.31 7.02 -12.60
N LEU A 49 5.41 6.62 -11.33
CA LEU A 49 6.44 7.09 -10.40
C LEU A 49 7.84 6.79 -10.94
N MET A 50 8.04 5.57 -11.47
CA MET A 50 9.30 5.17 -12.09
C MET A 50 9.61 6.00 -13.34
N TRP A 51 8.64 6.20 -14.23
CA TRP A 51 8.80 7.01 -15.44
C TRP A 51 9.15 8.46 -15.12
N ARG A 52 8.46 9.06 -14.14
CA ARG A 52 8.73 10.44 -13.69
C ARG A 52 10.16 10.61 -13.17
N ARG A 53 10.73 9.58 -12.55
CA ARG A 53 12.10 9.56 -12.03
C ARG A 53 13.13 9.12 -13.10
N SER A 54 12.73 8.88 -14.35
CA SER A 54 13.54 8.19 -15.38
C SER A 54 14.54 9.07 -16.14
N ARG A 55 15.50 9.66 -15.44
CA ARG A 55 16.87 9.61 -15.99
C ARG A 55 17.52 8.22 -15.78
N GLU A 56 16.96 7.36 -14.91
CA GLU A 56 17.53 6.04 -14.55
C GLU A 56 16.45 4.95 -14.24
N GLY A 57 15.43 4.77 -15.08
CA GLY A 57 14.23 3.96 -14.76
C GLY A 57 14.46 2.57 -14.11
N GLN A 58 15.38 1.74 -14.62
CA GLN A 58 15.65 0.41 -14.02
C GLN A 58 16.42 0.48 -12.69
N SER A 59 17.26 1.50 -12.48
CA SER A 59 17.96 1.68 -11.20
C SER A 59 16.97 2.00 -10.08
N ASN A 60 15.90 2.74 -10.41
CA ASN A 60 14.87 3.18 -9.47
C ASN A 60 14.04 2.02 -8.91
N LEU A 61 13.65 1.03 -9.73
CA LEU A 61 12.90 -0.13 -9.21
C LEU A 61 13.73 -0.96 -8.24
N ARG A 62 15.00 -1.20 -8.55
CA ARG A 62 15.91 -1.94 -7.65
C ARG A 62 16.10 -1.19 -6.33
N ARG A 63 16.23 0.14 -6.38
CA ARG A 63 16.32 0.98 -5.17
C ARG A 63 15.04 0.88 -4.33
N LEU A 64 13.87 0.94 -4.96
CA LEU A 64 12.58 0.78 -4.26
C LEU A 64 12.45 -0.59 -3.61
N ILE A 65 12.77 -1.67 -4.34
CA ILE A 65 12.72 -3.04 -3.78
C ILE A 65 13.65 -3.16 -2.57
N LYS A 66 14.90 -2.69 -2.67
CA LYS A 66 15.84 -2.69 -1.54
C LYS A 66 15.35 -1.88 -0.34
N ALA A 67 14.72 -0.73 -0.59
CA ALA A 67 14.14 0.09 0.46
C ALA A 67 13.00 -0.65 1.18
N ILE A 68 12.14 -1.34 0.42
CA ILE A 68 11.05 -2.15 0.98
C ILE A 68 11.59 -3.36 1.75
N GLU A 69 12.62 -4.04 1.25
CA GLU A 69 13.28 -5.15 1.96
C GLU A 69 13.87 -4.69 3.30
N GLY A 70 14.52 -3.53 3.33
CA GLY A 70 15.07 -2.95 4.57
C GLY A 70 14.00 -2.47 5.55
N ALA A 71 12.84 -2.03 5.04
CA ALA A 71 11.75 -1.51 5.86
C ALA A 71 10.76 -2.59 6.34
N GLU A 72 10.84 -3.83 5.83
CA GLU A 72 9.82 -4.86 6.08
C GLU A 72 9.58 -5.11 7.58
N SER A 73 10.64 -5.34 8.37
CA SER A 73 10.51 -5.67 9.81
C SER A 73 9.85 -4.53 10.58
N GLU A 74 10.40 -3.32 10.44
CA GLU A 74 9.90 -2.12 11.14
C GLU A 74 8.45 -1.81 10.75
N ALA A 75 8.13 -1.90 9.45
CA ALA A 75 6.77 -1.69 8.97
C ALA A 75 5.81 -2.73 9.53
N ARG A 76 6.23 -4.00 9.66
CA ARG A 76 5.39 -5.08 10.18
C ARG A 76 5.17 -4.94 11.69
N GLU A 77 6.19 -4.52 12.45
CA GLU A 77 6.09 -4.21 13.88
C GLU A 77 5.15 -3.05 14.18
N CYS A 78 4.94 -2.15 13.21
CA CYS A 78 3.97 -1.08 13.35
C CYS A 78 2.51 -1.55 13.32
N TYR A 79 2.20 -2.79 12.92
CA TYR A 79 0.82 -3.29 12.86
C TYR A 79 0.57 -4.37 13.91
N SER A 80 -0.52 -4.23 14.67
CA SER A 80 -0.96 -5.30 15.58
C SER A 80 -1.66 -6.41 14.81
N GLY A 81 -1.33 -7.68 15.09
CA GLY A 81 -2.12 -8.83 14.65
C GLY A 81 -2.15 -9.06 13.12
N ILE A 82 -1.04 -8.81 12.42
CA ILE A 82 -0.87 -9.31 11.04
C ILE A 82 -0.50 -10.79 11.13
N GLU A 83 -1.48 -11.66 10.97
CA GLU A 83 -1.23 -13.11 10.92
C GLU A 83 -1.32 -13.68 9.49
N GLU A 84 -1.93 -12.93 8.56
CA GLU A 84 -2.40 -13.48 7.28
C GLU A 84 -1.49 -13.22 6.07
N LEU A 85 -0.44 -12.40 6.19
CA LEU A 85 0.40 -11.98 5.04
C LEU A 85 1.84 -12.49 5.16
N ASP A 86 2.23 -13.37 4.23
CA ASP A 86 3.62 -13.78 4.08
C ASP A 86 4.55 -12.62 3.69
N SER A 87 5.87 -12.83 3.78
CA SER A 87 6.88 -11.81 3.47
C SER A 87 6.76 -11.24 2.06
N LEU A 88 6.52 -12.09 1.06
CA LEU A 88 6.46 -11.67 -0.33
C LEU A 88 5.24 -10.77 -0.57
N ASN A 89 4.08 -11.20 -0.11
CA ASN A 89 2.83 -10.46 -0.27
C ASN A 89 2.82 -9.17 0.55
N PHE A 90 3.41 -9.18 1.76
CA PHE A 90 3.55 -7.96 2.56
C PHE A 90 4.45 -6.93 1.88
N LYS A 91 5.63 -7.32 1.40
CA LYS A 91 6.53 -6.42 0.64
C LYS A 91 5.90 -5.90 -0.64
N ARG A 92 5.19 -6.77 -1.37
CA ARG A 92 4.45 -6.36 -2.58
C ARG A 92 3.41 -5.30 -2.25
N MET A 93 2.66 -5.48 -1.17
CA MET A 93 1.69 -4.50 -0.69
C MET A 93 2.36 -3.18 -0.29
N LEU A 94 3.45 -3.20 0.50
CA LEU A 94 4.20 -1.98 0.84
C LEU A 94 4.68 -1.22 -0.41
N LEU A 95 5.21 -1.94 -1.40
CA LEU A 95 5.70 -1.35 -2.64
C LEU A 95 4.57 -0.68 -3.43
N LEU A 96 3.46 -1.40 -3.65
CA LEU A 96 2.34 -0.92 -4.47
C LEU A 96 1.58 0.22 -3.76
N ASP A 97 1.33 0.09 -2.47
CA ASP A 97 0.61 1.08 -1.68
C ASP A 97 1.42 2.35 -1.50
N GLY A 98 2.71 2.22 -1.16
CA GLY A 98 3.62 3.35 -1.02
C GLY A 98 3.77 4.11 -2.35
N ALA A 99 3.97 3.40 -3.46
CA ALA A 99 4.05 4.02 -4.76
C ALA A 99 2.73 4.68 -5.18
N PHE A 100 1.60 4.05 -4.88
CA PHE A 100 0.28 4.63 -5.15
C PHE A 100 0.07 5.93 -4.37
N ILE A 101 0.32 5.95 -3.05
CA ILE A 101 0.16 7.13 -2.20
C ILE A 101 1.04 8.28 -2.69
N VAL A 102 2.34 8.02 -2.90
CA VAL A 102 3.30 9.06 -3.30
C VAL A 102 2.92 9.67 -4.66
N GLU A 103 2.63 8.83 -5.66
CA GLU A 103 2.29 9.29 -7.00
C GLU A 103 0.88 9.93 -7.05
N PHE A 104 -0.06 9.47 -6.23
CA PHE A 104 -1.38 10.10 -6.08
C PHE A 104 -1.27 11.50 -5.49
N LEU A 105 -0.55 11.64 -4.37
CA LEU A 105 -0.33 12.94 -3.76
C LEU A 105 0.41 13.87 -4.72
N TYR A 106 1.43 13.39 -5.41
CA TYR A 106 2.14 14.18 -6.42
C TYR A 106 1.17 14.74 -7.46
N ARG A 107 0.31 13.91 -8.07
CA ARG A 107 -0.66 14.34 -9.09
C ARG A 107 -1.74 15.28 -8.55
N LEU A 108 -2.04 15.20 -7.25
CA LEU A 108 -3.01 16.06 -6.60
C LEU A 108 -2.47 17.48 -6.42
N TYR A 109 -1.17 17.62 -6.08
CA TYR A 109 -0.55 18.92 -5.82
C TYR A 109 0.14 19.55 -7.04
N GLU A 110 0.54 18.74 -8.02
CA GLU A 110 1.05 19.20 -9.32
C GLU A 110 0.09 18.74 -10.44
N PRO A 111 -1.14 19.30 -10.50
CA PRO A 111 -2.05 19.01 -11.59
C PRO A 111 -1.43 19.50 -12.91
N CYS A 112 -1.50 18.66 -13.95
CA CYS A 112 -1.06 19.02 -15.30
C CYS A 112 -1.75 20.27 -15.84
#